data_AF-A0A0B7C0E5-F1
#
_entry.id   AF-A0A0B7C0E5-F1
#
_cell.length_a   1.000
_cell.length_b   1.000
_cell.length_c   1.000
_cell.angle_alpha   90.00
_cell.angle_beta   90.00
_cell.angle_gamma   90.00
#
_symmetry.space_group_name_H-M   'P 1'
#
loop_
_entity.id
_entity.type
_entity.pdbx_description
1 polymer ?
#
loop_
_entity_poly.entity_id
_entity_poly.type
_entity_poly.pdbx_seq_one_letter_code
_entity_poly.pdbx_strand_id
1 'polypeptide(L)'
;RNKKILKQVIPESSYTIEDPVRYDGMFRARLFNFGRWEDVYIDDYLPVIYGKKLWGGRSSSDDSELWVALLEKAFAKKHGSYDAIYGGASEDAYMQMTGGVGERIDLKGMKPKKQAKVLYDR
;
A
#
# COMPACT_ATOMS: atom_id res chain seq x y z
N ARG A 1 3.06 -1.46 -13.86
CA ARG A 1 2.85 -2.03 -12.50
C ARG A 1 3.76 -3.24 -12.31
N ASN A 2 4.62 -3.25 -11.28
CA ASN A 2 5.48 -4.42 -10.99
C ASN A 2 4.63 -5.52 -10.31
N LYS A 3 4.16 -6.48 -11.10
CA LYS A 3 3.25 -7.54 -10.64
C LYS A 3 3.88 -8.46 -9.59
N LYS A 4 5.22 -8.61 -9.59
CA LYS A 4 5.92 -9.47 -8.63
C LYS A 4 5.87 -8.89 -7.21
N ILE A 5 6.14 -7.59 -7.09
CA ILE A 5 6.07 -6.89 -5.80
C ILE A 5 4.63 -6.89 -5.27
N LEU A 6 3.65 -6.63 -6.14
CA LEU A 6 2.25 -6.62 -5.71
C LEU A 6 1.82 -7.98 -5.15
N LYS A 7 2.21 -9.10 -5.79
CA LYS A 7 1.95 -10.45 -5.28
C LYS A 7 2.69 -10.78 -3.98
N GLN A 8 3.79 -10.08 -3.69
CA GLN A 8 4.49 -10.21 -2.43
C GLN A 8 3.70 -9.54 -1.30
N VAL A 9 3.13 -8.36 -1.54
CA VAL A 9 2.34 -7.58 -0.56
C VAL A 9 0.93 -8.15 -0.38
N ILE A 10 0.30 -8.54 -1.49
CA ILE A 10 -1.03 -9.13 -1.56
C ILE A 10 -0.91 -10.47 -2.30
N PRO A 11 -0.52 -11.56 -1.61
CA PRO A 11 -0.59 -12.91 -2.15
C PRO A 11 -1.96 -13.26 -2.75
N GLU A 12 -2.02 -14.23 -3.66
CA GLU A 12 -3.30 -14.69 -4.23
C GLU A 12 -4.23 -15.30 -3.17
N SER A 13 -3.69 -15.76 -2.04
CA SER A 13 -4.45 -16.21 -0.88
C SER A 13 -4.86 -15.10 0.09
N SER A 14 -4.71 -13.82 -0.30
CA SER A 14 -4.98 -12.68 0.58
C SER A 14 -6.46 -12.38 0.77
N TYR A 15 -7.29 -12.78 -0.19
CA TYR A 15 -8.72 -12.59 -0.15
C TYR A 15 -9.41 -13.71 -0.93
N THR A 16 -10.55 -14.16 -0.43
CA THR A 16 -11.35 -15.23 -1.03
C THR A 16 -12.67 -14.72 -1.59
N ILE A 17 -12.75 -13.42 -1.92
CA ILE A 17 -14.01 -12.76 -2.33
C ILE A 17 -14.65 -13.36 -3.59
N GLU A 18 -13.85 -14.00 -4.44
CA GLU A 18 -14.33 -14.68 -5.66
C GLU A 18 -14.99 -16.04 -5.36
N ASP A 19 -14.78 -16.62 -4.18
CA ASP A 19 -15.33 -17.90 -3.76
C ASP A 19 -16.26 -17.70 -2.55
N PRO A 20 -17.58 -17.58 -2.75
CA PRO A 20 -18.54 -17.35 -1.67
C PRO A 20 -18.54 -18.42 -0.58
N VAL A 21 -18.07 -19.63 -0.89
CA VAL A 21 -17.98 -20.75 0.08
C VAL A 21 -16.75 -20.59 0.97
N ARG A 22 -15.68 -19.99 0.44
CA ARG A 22 -14.44 -19.72 1.17
C ARG A 22 -14.34 -18.30 1.71
N TYR A 23 -15.30 -17.44 1.41
CA TYR A 23 -15.33 -16.07 1.90
C TYR A 23 -15.58 -16.04 3.40
N ASP A 24 -14.60 -15.56 4.15
CA ASP A 24 -14.64 -15.46 5.62
C ASP A 24 -14.57 -14.00 6.11
N GLY A 25 -14.61 -13.03 5.20
CA GLY A 25 -14.48 -11.60 5.52
C GLY A 25 -13.07 -11.17 5.94
N MET A 26 -12.07 -12.03 5.77
CA MET A 26 -10.68 -11.74 6.16
C MET A 26 -9.82 -11.33 4.96
N PHE A 27 -9.03 -10.30 5.15
CA PHE A 27 -7.99 -9.88 4.22
C PHE A 27 -6.61 -9.97 4.87
N ARG A 28 -5.63 -10.55 4.15
CA ARG A 28 -4.23 -10.62 4.58
C ARG A 28 -3.37 -9.70 3.72
N ALA A 29 -2.60 -8.83 4.37
CA ALA A 29 -1.53 -8.07 3.72
C ALA A 29 -0.18 -8.50 4.29
N ARG A 30 0.87 -8.45 3.49
CA ARG A 30 2.23 -8.70 3.93
C ARG A 30 3.05 -7.41 3.87
N LEU A 31 3.51 -6.94 5.02
CA LEU A 31 4.27 -5.71 5.16
C LEU A 31 5.70 -6.03 5.61
N PHE A 32 6.67 -5.39 4.98
CA PHE A 32 8.07 -5.52 5.36
C PHE A 32 8.37 -4.63 6.56
N ASN A 33 8.98 -5.20 7.59
CA ASN A 33 9.32 -4.51 8.81
C ASN A 33 10.66 -5.04 9.34
N PHE A 34 11.64 -4.16 9.54
CA PHE A 34 12.96 -4.49 10.08
C PHE A 34 13.61 -5.78 9.53
N GLY A 35 13.64 -5.95 8.21
CA GLY A 35 14.32 -7.09 7.58
C GLY A 35 13.46 -8.33 7.37
N ARG A 36 12.21 -8.34 7.84
CA ARG A 36 11.31 -9.49 7.71
C ARG A 36 9.95 -9.08 7.16
N TRP A 37 9.31 -10.01 6.46
CA TRP A 37 7.93 -9.86 6.04
C TRP A 37 6.99 -10.34 7.14
N GLU A 38 6.03 -9.51 7.50
CA GLU A 38 5.03 -9.79 8.53
C GLU A 38 3.63 -9.78 7.91
N ASP A 39 2.84 -10.78 8.27
CA ASP A 39 1.45 -10.87 7.81
C ASP A 39 0.53 -10.09 8.77
N VAL A 40 -0.33 -9.27 8.18
CA VAL A 40 -1.34 -8.46 8.87
C VAL A 40 -2.70 -8.87 8.37
N TYR A 41 -3.52 -9.36 9.29
CA TYR A 41 -4.90 -9.77 9.01
C TYR A 41 -5.86 -8.67 9.44
N ILE A 42 -6.82 -8.34 8.59
CA ILE A 42 -7.90 -7.39 8.85
C ILE A 42 -9.23 -8.00 8.42
N ASP A 43 -10.32 -7.48 8.97
CA ASP A 43 -11.66 -7.67 8.43
C ASP A 43 -11.91 -6.74 7.23
N ASP A 44 -12.99 -6.99 6.50
CA ASP A 44 -13.44 -6.27 5.31
C ASP A 44 -14.25 -4.98 5.59
N TYR A 45 -14.52 -4.63 6.86
CA TYR A 45 -15.25 -3.39 7.17
C TYR A 45 -14.39 -2.16 6.90
N LEU A 46 -14.83 -1.32 5.96
CA LEU A 46 -14.14 -0.09 5.60
C LEU A 46 -14.92 1.15 6.07
N PRO A 47 -14.23 2.21 6.52
CA PRO A 47 -14.89 3.48 6.84
C PRO A 47 -15.44 4.14 5.56
N VAL A 48 -16.75 4.42 5.55
CA VAL A 48 -17.46 5.06 4.43
C VAL A 48 -18.06 6.39 4.89
N ILE A 49 -17.74 7.46 4.17
CA ILE A 49 -18.31 8.79 4.36
C ILE A 49 -19.71 8.83 3.72
N TYR A 50 -20.73 9.14 4.53
CA TYR A 50 -22.14 9.26 4.13
C TYR A 50 -22.69 8.06 3.35
N GLY A 51 -22.13 6.86 3.55
CA GLY A 51 -22.53 5.64 2.84
C GLY A 51 -22.23 5.65 1.33
N LYS A 52 -21.49 6.64 0.82
CA LYS A 52 -21.29 6.85 -0.63
C LYS A 52 -19.83 6.82 -1.07
N LYS A 53 -18.89 7.10 -0.16
CA LYS A 53 -17.47 7.26 -0.52
C LYS A 53 -16.58 6.63 0.52
N LEU A 54 -15.64 5.78 0.11
CA LEU A 54 -14.59 5.30 1.01
C LEU A 54 -13.80 6.51 1.56
N TRP A 55 -13.53 6.49 2.86
CA TRP A 55 -12.74 7.53 3.51
C TRP A 55 -11.26 7.48 3.10
N GLY A 56 -10.74 6.27 2.91
CA GLY A 56 -9.34 5.99 2.61
C GLY A 56 -8.97 5.95 1.12
N GLY A 57 -7.84 5.32 0.83
CA GLY A 57 -7.29 5.12 -0.51
C GLY A 57 -8.23 4.37 -1.46
N ARG A 58 -8.28 4.81 -2.72
CA ARG A 58 -9.16 4.25 -3.75
C ARG A 58 -8.40 4.03 -5.04
N SER A 59 -8.82 3.03 -5.82
CA SER A 59 -8.35 2.92 -7.19
C SER A 59 -8.89 4.08 -8.02
N SER A 60 -8.03 4.70 -8.83
CA SER A 60 -8.42 5.76 -9.76
C SER A 60 -9.09 5.22 -11.02
N SER A 61 -9.01 3.92 -11.26
CA SER A 61 -9.44 3.27 -12.50
C SER A 61 -10.75 2.50 -12.35
N ASP A 62 -11.04 2.01 -11.16
CA ASP A 62 -12.24 1.22 -10.88
C ASP A 62 -12.68 1.40 -9.43
N ASP A 63 -13.88 1.94 -9.24
CA ASP A 63 -14.45 2.20 -7.92
C ASP A 63 -14.81 0.90 -7.15
N SER A 64 -14.89 -0.24 -7.84
CA SER A 64 -15.11 -1.56 -7.24
C SER A 64 -13.83 -2.22 -6.72
N GLU A 65 -12.65 -1.69 -7.06
CA GLU A 65 -11.36 -2.18 -6.55
C GLU A 65 -11.12 -1.72 -5.10
N LEU A 66 -11.46 -2.57 -4.13
CA LEU A 66 -11.30 -2.30 -2.70
C LEU A 66 -9.90 -2.63 -2.14
N TRP A 67 -9.05 -3.29 -2.93
CA TRP A 67 -7.73 -3.76 -2.46
C TRP A 67 -6.84 -2.62 -1.94
N VAL A 68 -6.98 -1.40 -2.50
CA VAL A 68 -6.24 -0.21 -2.05
C VAL A 68 -6.64 0.18 -0.63
N ALA A 69 -7.95 0.24 -0.37
CA ALA A 69 -8.50 0.61 0.93
C ALA A 69 -8.20 -0.45 2.00
N LEU A 70 -8.28 -1.74 1.63
CA LEU A 70 -7.93 -2.85 2.52
C LEU A 70 -6.43 -2.85 2.86
N LEU A 71 -5.56 -2.60 1.87
CA LEU A 71 -4.12 -2.50 2.12
C LEU A 71 -3.79 -1.32 3.06
N GLU A 72 -4.42 -0.17 2.83
CA GLU A 72 -4.28 0.99 3.72
C GLU A 72 -4.77 0.68 5.14
N LYS A 73 -5.88 -0.04 5.29
CA LYS A 73 -6.37 -0.49 6.60
C LYS A 73 -5.39 -1.42 7.30
N ALA A 74 -4.79 -2.38 6.58
CA ALA A 74 -3.77 -3.25 7.14
C ALA A 74 -2.54 -2.46 7.59
N PHE A 75 -2.14 -1.46 6.80
CA PHE A 75 -1.07 -0.53 7.16
C PHE A 75 -1.41 0.28 8.42
N ALA A 76 -2.60 0.88 8.49
CA ALA A 76 -3.10 1.59 9.66
C ALA A 76 -3.11 0.69 10.91
N LYS A 77 -3.62 -0.54 10.80
CA LYS A 77 -3.61 -1.52 11.91
C LYS A 77 -2.20 -1.82 12.39
N LYS A 78 -1.24 -1.95 11.47
CA LYS A 78 0.17 -2.20 11.81
C LYS A 78 0.80 -1.06 12.59
N HIS A 79 0.41 0.18 12.29
CA HIS A 79 0.93 1.40 12.90
C HIS A 79 0.05 1.96 14.03
N GLY A 80 -1.05 1.27 14.37
CA GLY A 80 -1.92 1.55 15.52
C GLY A 80 -3.27 2.16 15.15
N SER A 81 -3.33 3.08 14.20
CA SER A 81 -4.59 3.69 13.73
C SER A 81 -4.43 4.38 12.37
N TYR A 82 -5.55 4.81 11.78
CA TYR A 82 -5.53 5.66 10.58
C TYR A 82 -4.89 7.03 10.85
N ASP A 83 -5.06 7.57 12.06
CA ASP A 83 -4.41 8.82 12.44
C ASP A 83 -2.89 8.67 12.58
N ALA A 84 -2.41 7.49 13.00
CA ALA A 84 -0.98 7.23 13.15
C ALA A 84 -0.22 7.22 11.82
N ILE A 85 -0.90 6.92 10.71
CA ILE A 85 -0.32 6.92 9.36
C ILE A 85 -0.54 8.25 8.64
N TYR A 86 -1.32 9.17 9.22
CA TYR A 86 -1.60 10.47 8.65
C TYR A 86 -0.33 11.34 8.65
N GLY A 87 0.03 11.89 7.48
CA GLY A 87 1.22 12.73 7.34
C GLY A 87 2.54 11.96 7.30
N GLY A 88 2.52 10.63 7.22
CA GLY A 88 3.71 9.80 7.04
C GLY A 88 4.43 10.06 5.71
N ALA A 89 5.72 9.70 5.66
CA ALA A 89 6.53 9.88 4.47
C ALA A 89 6.28 8.74 3.46
N SER A 90 6.07 9.09 2.18
CA SER A 90 5.79 8.12 1.13
C SER A 90 6.95 7.12 0.92
N GLU A 91 8.18 7.54 1.18
CA GLU A 91 9.35 6.66 1.17
C GLU A 91 9.21 5.49 2.16
N ASP A 92 8.71 5.74 3.37
CA ASP A 92 8.56 4.72 4.40
C ASP A 92 7.48 3.71 4.03
N ALA A 93 6.36 4.19 3.47
CA ALA A 93 5.32 3.33 2.93
C ALA A 93 5.86 2.45 1.79
N TYR A 94 6.67 3.04 0.89
CA TYR A 94 7.25 2.30 -0.23
C TYR A 94 8.25 1.24 0.24
N MET A 95 9.09 1.55 1.22
CA MET A 95 10.03 0.58 1.80
C MET A 95 9.28 -0.57 2.48
N GLN A 96 8.21 -0.30 3.22
CA GLN A 96 7.40 -1.36 3.85
C GLN A 96 6.64 -2.22 2.83
N MET A 97 6.25 -1.67 1.67
CA MET A 97 5.58 -2.45 0.62
C MET A 97 6.57 -3.22 -0.28
N THR A 98 7.81 -2.76 -0.41
CA THR A 98 8.76 -3.37 -1.36
C THR A 98 9.86 -4.18 -0.69
N GLY A 99 10.16 -3.92 0.58
CA GLY A 99 11.36 -4.39 1.25
C GLY A 99 12.65 -3.74 0.72
N GLY A 100 12.53 -2.70 -0.11
CA GLY A 100 13.66 -1.96 -0.67
C GLY A 100 14.18 -0.87 0.28
N VAL A 101 15.22 -0.17 -0.19
CA VAL A 101 15.79 1.01 0.47
C VAL A 101 15.47 2.25 -0.36
N GLY A 102 14.92 3.28 0.28
CA GLY A 102 14.64 4.56 -0.36
C GLY A 102 15.88 5.46 -0.39
N GLU A 103 16.09 6.15 -1.51
CA GLU A 103 17.05 7.26 -1.63
C GLU A 103 16.27 8.54 -1.92
N ARG A 104 16.61 9.63 -1.22
CA ARG A 104 16.02 10.94 -1.44
C ARG A 104 17.04 11.85 -2.12
N ILE A 105 16.67 12.37 -3.28
CA ILE A 105 17.52 13.28 -4.06
C ILE A 105 16.84 14.65 -4.07
N ASP A 106 17.53 15.65 -3.52
CA ASP A 106 17.07 17.04 -3.65
C ASP A 106 17.43 17.58 -5.03
N LEU A 107 16.40 17.92 -5.80
CA LEU A 107 16.54 18.47 -7.14
C LEU A 107 16.68 19.99 -7.12
N LYS A 108 16.48 20.65 -5.97
CA LYS A 108 16.52 22.11 -5.85
C LYS A 108 17.92 22.64 -6.17
N GLY A 109 17.98 23.62 -7.07
CA GLY A 109 19.25 24.20 -7.52
C GLY A 109 20.03 23.34 -8.54
N MET A 110 19.56 22.15 -8.89
CA MET A 110 20.14 21.40 -10.01
C MET A 110 19.72 21.98 -11.36
N LYS A 111 20.66 22.03 -12.30
CA LYS A 111 20.35 22.36 -13.70
C LYS A 111 19.53 21.22 -14.33
N PRO A 112 18.54 21.49 -15.21
CA PRO A 112 17.68 20.46 -15.80
C PRO A 112 18.42 19.30 -16.46
N LYS A 113 19.55 19.58 -17.14
CA LYS A 113 20.39 18.54 -17.77
C LYS A 113 21.01 17.57 -16.74
N LYS A 114 21.37 18.07 -15.55
CA LYS A 114 21.87 17.23 -14.46
C LYS A 114 20.75 16.44 -13.78
N GLN A 115 19.56 17.04 -13.64
CA GLN A 115 18.37 16.34 -13.13
C GLN A 115 17.99 15.16 -14.04
N ALA A 116 17.88 15.40 -15.36
CA ALA A 116 17.56 14.35 -16.32
C ALA A 116 18.60 13.22 -16.29
N LYS A 117 19.89 13.56 -16.22
CA LYS A 117 20.95 12.55 -16.10
C LYS A 117 20.79 11.67 -14.86
N VAL A 118 20.50 12.28 -13.70
CA VAL A 118 20.29 11.54 -12.44
C VAL A 118 19.04 10.66 -12.49
N LEU A 119 17.98 11.10 -13.18
CA LEU A 119 16.71 10.40 -13.26
C LEU A 119 16.69 9.24 -14.27
N TYR A 120 17.46 9.33 -15.36
CA TYR A 120 17.35 8.41 -16.50
C TYR A 120 18.60 7.57 -16.79
N ASP A 121 19.78 7.91 -16.24
CA ASP A 121 21.02 7.11 -16.43
C ASP A 121 21.26 6.09 -15.30
N ARG A 122 20.24 5.75 -14.50
CA ARG A 122 20.29 4.70 -13.46
C ARG A 122 19.37 3.55 -13.83
#